data_AF-A0A090VL83-F1
#
_entry.id   AF-A0A090VL83-F1
#
_cell.length_a   1.000
_cell.length_b   1.000
_cell.length_c   1.000
_cell.angle_alpha   90.00
_cell.angle_beta   90.00
_cell.angle_gamma   90.00
#
_symmetry.space_group_name_H-M   'P 1'
#
loop_
_entity.id
_entity.type
_entity.pdbx_description
1 polymer ?
#
loop_
_entity_poly.entity_id
_entity_poly.type
_entity_poly.pdbx_seq_one_letter_code
_entity_poly.pdbx_strand_id
1 'polypeptide(L)'
;MRGANVQIISVKVNKINIEPYEADGIVYHADTCLPLIDAFNRKKIKFRALARHTYPGDRLDANTMGLNSIGYWDANEPQDWGLDWHRNEGIEFHFLESGTMPYSQENKEVLLTPNHLTITRPWEAHKVGNPYVGMGKFYWVIIDLGVRRPHQEWVWPDWITLTPSDLGRLTTILRQNEKSIWKTDQTVRDCFLRINKAINTDENGSNASKIRLLVNYLLILLLDLLNTDDVVLDEKLTDSSRSVKFF
;
A
#
# COMPACT_ATOMS: atom_id res chain seq x y z
N MET A 1 36.20 -19.94 6.50
CA MET A 1 34.76 -19.99 6.13
C MET A 1 33.96 -19.47 7.31
N ARG A 2 33.41 -18.25 7.23
CA ARG A 2 32.51 -17.71 8.25
C ARG A 2 31.09 -17.83 7.69
N GLY A 3 30.29 -18.72 8.27
CA GLY A 3 28.88 -18.87 7.93
C GLY A 3 28.12 -17.61 8.33
N ALA A 4 27.51 -16.94 7.36
CA ALA A 4 26.54 -15.90 7.64
C ALA A 4 25.30 -16.56 8.23
N ASN A 5 24.98 -16.25 9.48
CA ASN A 5 23.69 -16.57 10.09
C ASN A 5 22.60 -15.82 9.32
N VAL A 6 21.94 -16.51 8.40
CA VAL A 6 20.71 -16.03 7.77
C VAL A 6 19.58 -16.30 8.77
N GLN A 7 19.11 -15.25 9.42
CA GLN A 7 17.94 -15.31 10.30
C GLN A 7 16.72 -15.57 9.40
N ILE A 8 16.23 -16.81 9.41
CA ILE A 8 15.01 -17.20 8.71
C ILE A 8 13.83 -16.58 9.46
N ILE A 9 13.23 -15.54 8.88
CA ILE A 9 12.01 -14.94 9.42
C ILE A 9 10.86 -15.91 9.11
N SER A 10 10.40 -16.61 10.13
CA SER A 10 9.17 -17.38 10.12
C SER A 10 7.99 -16.41 9.90
N VAL A 11 7.37 -16.47 8.72
CA VAL A 11 6.10 -15.79 8.46
C VAL A 11 5.04 -16.45 9.34
N LYS A 12 4.77 -15.88 10.52
CA LYS A 12 3.67 -16.33 11.37
C LYS A 12 2.34 -15.93 10.71
N VAL A 13 1.70 -16.90 10.05
CA VAL A 13 0.36 -16.76 9.48
C VAL A 13 -0.66 -16.75 10.62
N ASN A 14 -1.23 -15.58 10.93
CA ASN A 14 -2.48 -15.52 11.68
C ASN A 14 -3.62 -15.76 10.68
N LYS A 15 -4.20 -16.97 10.70
CA LYS A 15 -5.41 -17.28 9.92
C LYS A 15 -6.62 -16.64 10.59
N ILE A 16 -6.87 -15.37 10.28
CA ILE A 16 -8.22 -14.81 10.40
C ILE A 16 -8.90 -15.08 9.07
N ASN A 17 -10.10 -15.66 9.09
CA ASN A 17 -10.94 -15.75 7.90
C ASN A 17 -11.36 -14.33 7.51
N ILE A 18 -10.67 -13.77 6.52
CA ILE A 18 -11.09 -12.52 5.88
C ILE A 18 -12.26 -12.89 4.97
N GLU A 19 -13.40 -12.21 5.12
CA GLU A 19 -14.50 -12.39 4.19
C GLU A 19 -14.01 -12.05 2.78
N PRO A 20 -14.08 -12.99 1.83
CA PRO A 20 -13.70 -12.71 0.48
C PRO A 20 -14.68 -11.71 -0.15
N TYR A 21 -14.18 -10.99 -1.13
CA TYR A 21 -14.97 -10.10 -1.95
C TYR A 21 -15.54 -10.91 -3.12
N GLU A 22 -16.85 -10.84 -3.38
CA GLU A 22 -17.48 -11.50 -4.52
C GLU A 22 -18.05 -10.46 -5.48
N ALA A 23 -17.64 -10.47 -6.75
CA ALA A 23 -18.26 -9.71 -7.84
C ALA A 23 -18.20 -10.48 -9.15
N ASP A 24 -19.25 -10.38 -9.97
CA ASP A 24 -19.36 -11.04 -11.28
C ASP A 24 -19.05 -12.56 -11.26
N GLY A 25 -19.36 -13.23 -10.14
CA GLY A 25 -19.08 -14.66 -9.95
C GLY A 25 -17.60 -14.98 -9.66
N ILE A 26 -16.76 -13.97 -9.45
CA ILE A 26 -15.34 -14.10 -9.10
C ILE A 26 -15.15 -13.76 -7.61
N VAL A 27 -14.50 -14.67 -6.89
CA VAL A 27 -14.13 -14.50 -5.48
C VAL A 27 -12.72 -13.93 -5.40
N TYR A 28 -12.61 -12.67 -4.99
CA TYR A 28 -11.37 -11.97 -4.75
C TYR A 28 -11.01 -12.10 -3.26
N HIS A 29 -9.90 -12.76 -2.96
CA HIS A 29 -9.33 -12.77 -1.62
C HIS A 29 -8.40 -11.57 -1.45
N ALA A 30 -8.30 -11.03 -0.23
CA ALA A 30 -7.20 -10.13 0.11
C ALA A 30 -5.89 -10.83 -0.28
N ASP A 31 -5.05 -10.14 -1.07
CA ASP A 31 -3.93 -10.75 -1.76
C ASP A 31 -3.09 -11.59 -0.79
N THR A 32 -2.79 -12.82 -1.21
CA THR A 32 -1.90 -13.70 -0.44
C THR A 32 -0.43 -13.38 -0.73
N CYS A 33 -0.16 -12.43 -1.64
CA CYS A 33 1.15 -11.95 -2.07
C CYS A 33 2.15 -13.09 -2.31
N LEU A 34 1.65 -14.28 -2.70
CA LEU A 34 2.46 -15.50 -2.83
C LEU A 34 3.60 -15.33 -3.84
N PRO A 35 3.41 -14.67 -5.01
CA PRO A 35 4.51 -14.42 -5.94
C PRO A 35 5.64 -13.58 -5.33
N LEU A 36 5.30 -12.58 -4.50
CA LEU A 36 6.28 -11.73 -3.81
C LEU A 36 7.09 -12.54 -2.78
N ILE A 37 6.42 -13.38 -2.00
CA ILE A 37 7.07 -14.25 -1.01
C ILE A 37 7.99 -15.26 -1.69
N ASP A 38 7.52 -15.87 -2.77
CA ASP A 38 8.30 -16.80 -3.58
C ASP A 38 9.56 -16.13 -4.18
N ALA A 39 9.41 -14.94 -4.78
CA ALA A 39 10.53 -14.18 -5.32
C ALA A 39 11.59 -13.85 -4.25
N PHE A 40 11.15 -13.47 -3.05
CA PHE A 40 12.05 -13.25 -1.92
C PHE A 40 12.77 -14.54 -1.50
N ASN A 41 12.04 -15.66 -1.40
CA ASN A 41 12.63 -16.97 -1.06
C ASN A 41 13.65 -17.44 -2.11
N ARG A 42 13.40 -17.13 -3.38
CA ARG A 42 14.33 -17.34 -4.51
C ARG A 42 15.46 -16.31 -4.58
N LYS A 43 15.53 -15.37 -3.63
CA LYS A 43 16.56 -14.31 -3.52
C LYS A 43 16.62 -13.35 -4.72
N LYS A 44 15.51 -13.20 -5.45
CA LYS A 44 15.44 -12.30 -6.62
C LYS A 44 15.26 -10.83 -6.26
N ILE A 45 14.85 -10.58 -5.01
CA ILE A 45 14.59 -9.25 -4.47
C ILE A 45 15.14 -9.16 -3.05
N LYS A 46 15.44 -7.93 -2.62
CA LYS A 46 15.45 -7.61 -1.19
C LYS A 46 14.02 -7.25 -0.79
N PHE A 47 13.60 -7.68 0.39
CA PHE A 47 12.26 -7.45 0.90
C PHE A 47 12.31 -7.21 2.41
N ARG A 48 11.57 -6.21 2.87
CA ARG A 48 11.31 -5.96 4.28
C ARG A 48 9.94 -5.33 4.41
N ALA A 49 9.14 -5.85 5.33
CA ALA A 49 7.82 -5.31 5.62
C ALA A 49 7.44 -5.57 7.08
N LEU A 50 6.55 -4.73 7.60
CA LEU A 50 5.82 -4.96 8.83
C LEU A 50 4.33 -5.09 8.47
N ALA A 51 3.66 -6.11 8.98
CA ALA A 51 2.36 -6.52 8.49
C ALA A 51 1.43 -7.11 9.58
N ARG A 52 0.13 -7.03 9.31
CA ARG A 52 -0.95 -7.77 9.96
C ARG A 52 -1.57 -8.78 8.99
N HIS A 53 -2.53 -9.56 9.50
CA HIS A 53 -3.34 -10.48 8.69
C HIS A 53 -2.47 -11.42 7.83
N THR A 54 -2.86 -11.59 6.57
CA THR A 54 -2.18 -12.43 5.57
C THR A 54 -1.05 -11.71 4.84
N TYR A 55 -0.88 -10.39 5.01
CA TYR A 55 0.21 -9.67 4.35
C TYR A 55 1.59 -10.19 4.80
N PRO A 56 2.58 -10.25 3.88
CA PRO A 56 3.93 -10.70 4.20
C PRO A 56 4.70 -9.66 5.02
N GLY A 57 5.56 -10.12 5.95
CA GLY A 57 6.41 -9.25 6.78
C GLY A 57 6.53 -9.68 8.24
N ASP A 58 7.35 -8.96 9.02
CA ASP A 58 7.36 -9.07 10.48
C ASP A 58 6.04 -8.54 11.05
N ARG A 59 5.66 -8.99 12.24
CA ARG A 59 4.32 -8.70 12.76
C ARG A 59 4.26 -7.32 13.42
N LEU A 60 3.26 -6.53 13.02
CA LEU A 60 2.89 -5.29 13.71
C LEU A 60 2.21 -5.61 15.06
N ASP A 61 2.56 -4.85 16.10
CA ASP A 61 2.00 -4.99 17.45
C ASP A 61 0.76 -4.11 17.67
N ALA A 62 0.20 -4.02 18.87
CA ALA A 62 -1.00 -3.20 19.11
C ALA A 62 -0.76 -1.68 18.97
N ASN A 63 0.48 -1.19 19.02
CA ASN A 63 0.78 0.25 19.01
C ASN A 63 0.50 0.92 17.66
N THR A 64 0.37 0.13 16.60
CA THR A 64 0.14 0.55 15.21
C THR A 64 -1.20 0.03 14.69
N MET A 65 -2.19 -0.14 15.56
CA MET A 65 -3.50 -0.71 15.18
C MET A 65 -4.12 0.09 14.01
N GLY A 66 -4.68 -0.61 13.01
CA GLY A 66 -5.17 0.03 11.78
C GLY A 66 -4.12 0.29 10.70
N LEU A 67 -2.83 0.00 10.94
CA LEU A 67 -1.85 -0.20 9.87
C LEU A 67 -1.85 -1.69 9.47
N ASN A 68 -2.17 -1.98 8.21
CA ASN A 68 -2.24 -3.35 7.70
C ASN A 68 -0.89 -3.85 7.21
N SER A 69 -0.17 -3.04 6.43
CA SER A 69 1.13 -3.39 5.88
C SER A 69 1.94 -2.15 5.54
N ILE A 70 3.25 -2.20 5.78
CA ILE A 70 4.20 -1.17 5.39
C ILE A 70 5.52 -1.83 5.01
N GLY A 71 6.06 -1.52 3.84
CA GLY A 71 7.24 -2.23 3.38
C GLY A 71 7.80 -1.77 2.05
N TYR A 72 8.77 -2.54 1.56
CA TYR A 72 9.31 -2.42 0.22
C TYR A 72 9.80 -3.75 -0.32
N TRP A 73 9.93 -3.79 -1.65
CA TRP A 73 10.88 -4.66 -2.32
C TRP A 73 11.86 -3.84 -3.16
N ASP A 74 13.04 -4.39 -3.39
CA ASP A 74 14.10 -3.83 -4.21
C ASP A 74 14.61 -4.91 -5.15
N ALA A 75 14.27 -4.77 -6.44
CA ALA A 75 14.64 -5.68 -7.52
C ALA A 75 15.75 -5.03 -8.35
N ASN A 76 16.95 -5.62 -8.32
CA ASN A 76 18.12 -5.14 -9.06
C ASN A 76 18.43 -5.97 -10.32
N GLU A 77 17.56 -6.91 -10.67
CA GLU A 77 17.65 -7.77 -11.86
C GLU A 77 16.26 -7.98 -12.49
N PRO A 78 16.15 -8.36 -13.77
CA PRO A 78 14.87 -8.66 -14.39
C PRO A 78 14.11 -9.76 -13.64
N GLN A 79 12.80 -9.58 -13.48
CA GLN A 79 11.95 -10.46 -12.70
C GLN A 79 11.08 -11.33 -13.61
N ASP A 80 10.60 -12.46 -13.08
CA ASP A 80 9.75 -13.45 -13.77
C ASP A 80 8.41 -13.65 -13.06
N TRP A 81 8.03 -12.72 -12.19
CA TRP A 81 6.83 -12.77 -11.37
C TRP A 81 6.14 -11.41 -11.37
N GLY A 82 4.85 -11.42 -11.05
CA GLY A 82 3.98 -10.26 -10.92
C GLY A 82 2.94 -10.49 -9.84
N LEU A 83 2.23 -9.43 -9.45
CA LEU A 83 1.04 -9.53 -8.63
C LEU A 83 -0.15 -9.29 -9.55
N ASP A 84 -0.92 -10.34 -9.83
CA ASP A 84 -2.08 -10.25 -10.72
C ASP A 84 -3.20 -9.43 -10.08
N TRP A 85 -4.32 -9.22 -10.79
CA TRP A 85 -5.45 -8.43 -10.29
C TRP A 85 -5.89 -8.82 -8.87
N HIS A 86 -5.81 -7.85 -7.95
CA HIS A 86 -6.20 -8.02 -6.55
C HIS A 86 -6.76 -6.72 -5.96
N ARG A 87 -7.31 -6.86 -4.74
CA ARG A 87 -7.78 -5.77 -3.89
C ARG A 87 -7.12 -5.87 -2.53
N ASN A 88 -6.96 -4.72 -1.88
CA ASN A 88 -6.42 -4.62 -0.54
C ASN A 88 -7.51 -4.28 0.47
N GLU A 89 -7.28 -4.62 1.74
CA GLU A 89 -8.24 -4.37 2.82
C GLU A 89 -8.28 -2.91 3.24
N GLY A 90 -7.20 -2.16 3.00
CA GLY A 90 -7.05 -0.76 3.36
C GLY A 90 -6.77 0.11 2.14
N ILE A 91 -6.77 1.43 2.35
CA ILE A 91 -6.21 2.33 1.33
C ILE A 91 -4.72 2.09 1.24
N GLU A 92 -4.22 1.98 0.02
CA GLU A 92 -2.81 1.74 -0.26
C GLU A 92 -2.17 2.93 -0.97
N PHE A 93 -0.98 3.29 -0.49
CA PHE A 93 -0.09 4.23 -1.12
C PHE A 93 1.16 3.50 -1.59
N HIS A 94 1.33 3.39 -2.90
CA HIS A 94 2.57 2.87 -3.49
C HIS A 94 3.49 4.00 -3.92
N PHE A 95 4.80 3.81 -3.79
CA PHE A 95 5.79 4.76 -4.27
C PHE A 95 6.95 4.06 -4.98
N LEU A 96 7.22 4.46 -6.22
CA LEU A 96 8.36 3.97 -7.00
C LEU A 96 9.56 4.91 -6.83
N GLU A 97 10.57 4.46 -6.10
CA GLU A 97 11.79 5.23 -5.88
C GLU A 97 12.75 5.19 -7.07
N SER A 98 12.87 4.02 -7.71
CA SER A 98 13.84 3.79 -8.77
C SER A 98 13.31 2.77 -9.78
N GLY A 99 13.87 2.77 -10.99
CA GLY A 99 13.51 1.82 -12.04
C GLY A 99 12.16 2.11 -12.69
N THR A 100 11.48 1.08 -13.16
CA THR A 100 10.19 1.18 -13.85
C THR A 100 9.27 0.06 -13.40
N MET A 101 7.97 0.31 -13.30
CA MET A 101 7.01 -0.70 -12.87
C MET A 101 5.77 -0.67 -13.75
N PRO A 102 5.50 -1.71 -14.57
CA PRO A 102 4.20 -1.84 -15.20
C PRO A 102 3.12 -1.94 -14.11
N TYR A 103 2.05 -1.18 -14.24
CA TYR A 103 1.00 -1.09 -13.25
C TYR A 103 -0.34 -0.93 -13.94
N SER A 104 -1.36 -1.62 -13.42
CA SER A 104 -2.73 -1.46 -13.88
C SER A 104 -3.66 -1.22 -12.71
N GLN A 105 -4.65 -0.37 -12.88
CA GLN A 105 -5.69 -0.10 -11.90
C GLN A 105 -6.99 0.19 -12.63
N GLU A 106 -8.02 -0.59 -12.34
CA GLU A 106 -9.26 -0.61 -13.09
C GLU A 106 -8.98 -0.75 -14.61
N ASN A 107 -9.44 0.20 -15.42
CA ASN A 107 -9.31 0.17 -16.88
C ASN A 107 -8.06 0.91 -17.39
N LYS A 108 -7.09 1.22 -16.52
CA LYS A 108 -5.89 2.00 -16.86
C LYS A 108 -4.66 1.13 -16.72
N GLU A 109 -3.84 1.09 -17.77
CA GLU A 109 -2.48 0.55 -17.73
C GLU A 109 -1.48 1.69 -17.87
N VAL A 110 -0.40 1.64 -17.09
CA VAL A 110 0.67 2.65 -17.14
C VAL A 110 2.02 2.03 -16.81
N LEU A 111 3.09 2.63 -17.35
CA LEU A 111 4.44 2.38 -16.88
C LEU A 111 4.79 3.42 -15.83
N LEU A 112 4.92 3.00 -14.56
CA LEU A 112 5.40 3.87 -13.51
C LEU A 112 6.89 4.15 -13.68
N THR A 113 7.30 5.39 -13.38
CA THR A 113 8.69 5.86 -13.39
C THR A 113 9.02 6.46 -12.02
N PRO A 114 10.30 6.73 -11.71
CA PRO A 114 10.70 7.21 -10.39
C PRO A 114 9.91 8.45 -9.95
N ASN A 115 9.56 8.52 -8.67
CA ASN A 115 8.68 9.52 -8.06
C ASN A 115 7.22 9.44 -8.53
N HIS A 116 6.78 8.32 -9.11
CA HIS A 116 5.34 8.05 -9.18
C HIS A 116 4.85 7.51 -7.83
N LEU A 117 3.72 8.05 -7.40
CA LEU A 117 2.92 7.55 -6.30
C LEU A 117 1.57 7.08 -6.83
N THR A 118 1.10 5.92 -6.41
CA THR A 118 -0.27 5.49 -6.67
C THR A 118 -1.09 5.43 -5.40
N ILE A 119 -2.39 5.66 -5.56
CA ILE A 119 -3.40 5.60 -4.50
C ILE A 119 -4.45 4.60 -4.95
N THR A 120 -4.63 3.55 -4.16
CA THR A 120 -5.62 2.49 -4.41
C THR A 120 -6.56 2.38 -3.23
N ARG A 121 -7.87 2.49 -3.46
CA ARG A 121 -8.89 2.30 -2.41
C ARG A 121 -9.21 0.81 -2.25
N PRO A 122 -9.77 0.39 -1.11
CA PRO A 122 -10.05 -1.03 -0.85
C PRO A 122 -10.90 -1.75 -1.90
N TRP A 123 -11.79 -1.03 -2.60
CA TRP A 123 -12.66 -1.60 -3.63
C TRP A 123 -12.05 -1.56 -5.04
N GLU A 124 -10.94 -0.87 -5.23
CA GLU A 124 -10.30 -0.73 -6.55
C GLU A 124 -9.37 -1.92 -6.83
N ALA A 125 -9.62 -2.61 -7.94
CA ALA A 125 -8.76 -3.69 -8.39
C ALA A 125 -7.51 -3.12 -9.04
N HIS A 126 -6.36 -3.71 -8.75
CA HIS A 126 -5.10 -3.31 -9.34
C HIS A 126 -4.15 -4.49 -9.51
N LYS A 127 -3.13 -4.28 -10.34
CA LYS A 127 -2.15 -5.27 -10.78
C LYS A 127 -0.77 -4.63 -10.82
N VAL A 128 0.25 -5.32 -10.29
CA VAL A 128 1.64 -4.87 -10.30
C VAL A 128 2.46 -5.82 -11.18
N GLY A 129 2.96 -5.30 -12.30
CA GLY A 129 3.59 -6.06 -13.38
C GLY A 129 2.66 -6.29 -14.58
N ASN A 130 3.23 -6.54 -15.76
CA ASN A 130 2.47 -6.89 -16.96
C ASN A 130 3.33 -7.68 -17.98
N PRO A 131 3.50 -9.01 -17.83
CA PRO A 131 3.08 -9.84 -16.70
C PRO A 131 4.05 -9.76 -15.50
N TYR A 132 5.27 -9.27 -15.72
CA TYR A 132 6.31 -9.24 -14.71
C TYR A 132 6.45 -7.85 -14.10
N VAL A 133 6.80 -7.79 -12.81
CA VAL A 133 7.26 -6.55 -12.18
C VAL A 133 8.57 -6.10 -12.85
N GLY A 134 8.79 -4.79 -12.89
CA GLY A 134 10.05 -4.26 -13.39
C GLY A 134 11.13 -4.19 -12.30
N MET A 135 12.37 -3.93 -12.75
CA MET A 135 13.47 -3.60 -11.84
C MET A 135 13.18 -2.27 -11.17
N GLY A 136 13.53 -2.15 -9.90
CA GLY A 136 13.31 -0.95 -9.12
C GLY A 136 13.03 -1.22 -7.65
N LYS A 137 13.03 -0.14 -6.89
CA LYS A 137 12.64 -0.13 -5.48
C LYS A 137 11.26 0.47 -5.31
N PHE A 138 10.35 -0.33 -4.76
CA PHE A 138 8.93 -0.03 -4.68
C PHE A 138 8.45 -0.18 -3.24
N TYR A 139 7.81 0.87 -2.72
CA TYR A 139 7.32 0.94 -1.34
C TYR A 139 5.80 0.89 -1.31
N TRP A 140 5.24 0.45 -0.18
CA TRP A 140 3.81 0.55 0.10
C TRP A 140 3.54 0.94 1.56
N VAL A 141 2.39 1.58 1.77
CA VAL A 141 1.74 1.80 3.06
C VAL A 141 0.25 1.49 2.89
N ILE A 142 -0.28 0.54 3.66
CA ILE A 142 -1.69 0.14 3.65
C ILE A 142 -2.32 0.44 5.01
N ILE A 143 -3.31 1.34 5.03
CA ILE A 143 -4.04 1.75 6.25
C ILE A 143 -5.46 1.21 6.16
N ASP A 144 -5.88 0.43 7.17
CA ASP A 144 -7.28 0.01 7.28
C ASP A 144 -8.14 1.18 7.75
N LEU A 145 -9.22 1.40 7.03
CA LEU A 145 -10.19 2.46 7.28
C LEU A 145 -11.56 1.89 7.70
N GLY A 146 -11.64 0.57 7.92
CA GLY A 146 -12.88 -0.12 8.27
C GLY A 146 -13.87 -0.26 7.11
N VAL A 147 -13.41 -0.11 5.87
CA VAL A 147 -14.27 -0.10 4.67
C VAL A 147 -13.84 -1.11 3.62
N ARG A 148 -14.82 -1.65 2.90
CA ARG A 148 -14.65 -2.54 1.75
C ARG A 148 -15.46 -2.06 0.53
N ARG A 149 -16.30 -1.03 0.69
CA ARG A 149 -17.17 -0.47 -0.36
C ARG A 149 -17.13 1.06 -0.38
N PRO A 150 -17.34 1.71 -1.55
CA PRO A 150 -17.24 3.17 -1.69
C PRO A 150 -18.10 4.01 -0.75
N HIS A 151 -19.31 3.53 -0.45
CA HIS A 151 -20.32 4.26 0.33
C HIS A 151 -20.11 4.17 1.84
N GLN A 152 -19.22 3.29 2.33
CA GLN A 152 -19.00 3.12 3.76
C GLN A 152 -18.20 4.31 4.32
N GLU A 153 -18.52 4.70 5.54
CA GLU A 153 -17.80 5.76 6.24
C GLU A 153 -16.41 5.31 6.68
N TRP A 154 -15.42 6.19 6.49
CA TRP A 154 -14.02 5.89 6.79
C TRP A 154 -13.73 6.15 8.27
N VAL A 155 -13.09 5.19 8.92
CA VAL A 155 -12.61 5.31 10.30
C VAL A 155 -11.09 5.28 10.29
N TRP A 156 -10.46 6.44 10.45
CA TRP A 156 -9.01 6.53 10.57
C TRP A 156 -8.52 5.94 11.91
N PRO A 157 -7.32 5.35 11.96
CA PRO A 157 -6.71 4.91 13.21
C PRO A 157 -6.60 6.06 14.24
N ASP A 158 -6.77 5.74 15.52
CA ASP A 158 -6.79 6.70 16.64
C ASP A 158 -5.49 7.52 16.79
N TRP A 159 -4.40 7.00 16.23
CA TRP A 159 -3.08 7.62 16.25
C TRP A 159 -2.80 8.51 15.04
N ILE A 160 -3.76 8.70 14.14
CA ILE A 160 -3.69 9.73 13.11
C ILE A 160 -3.94 11.09 13.78
N THR A 161 -2.98 12.01 13.65
CA THR A 161 -2.90 13.27 14.40
C THR A 161 -3.14 14.51 13.54
N LEU A 162 -3.54 14.36 12.29
CA LEU A 162 -3.94 15.50 11.44
C LEU A 162 -5.10 16.25 12.13
N THR A 163 -5.18 17.57 11.91
CA THR A 163 -6.32 18.33 12.44
C THR A 163 -7.63 17.82 11.84
N PRO A 164 -8.79 17.97 12.51
CA PRO A 164 -10.06 17.54 11.95
C PRO A 164 -10.36 18.13 10.57
N SER A 165 -9.93 19.38 10.34
CA SER A 165 -10.06 20.06 9.04
C SER A 165 -9.21 19.39 7.96
N ASP A 166 -7.93 19.16 8.25
CA ASP A 166 -6.98 18.57 7.30
C ASP A 166 -7.35 17.11 6.98
N LEU A 167 -7.68 16.33 8.01
CA LEU A 167 -8.09 14.94 7.85
C LEU A 167 -9.41 14.84 7.07
N GLY A 168 -10.36 15.74 7.35
CA GLY A 168 -11.61 15.85 6.61
C GLY A 168 -11.36 16.14 5.13
N ARG A 169 -10.53 17.16 4.83
CA ARG A 169 -10.16 17.52 3.46
C ARG A 169 -9.47 16.38 2.73
N LEU A 170 -8.48 15.75 3.36
CA LEU A 170 -7.76 14.60 2.80
C LEU A 170 -8.74 13.46 2.50
N THR A 171 -9.62 13.13 3.45
CA THR A 171 -10.64 12.09 3.29
C THR A 171 -11.56 12.38 2.12
N THR A 172 -12.06 13.61 1.99
CA THR A 172 -12.90 14.03 0.86
C THR A 172 -12.19 13.83 -0.46
N ILE A 173 -10.95 14.31 -0.60
CA ILE A 173 -10.20 14.12 -1.84
C ILE A 173 -9.98 12.64 -2.13
N LEU A 174 -9.52 11.86 -1.15
CA LEU A 174 -9.26 10.43 -1.34
C LEU A 174 -10.51 9.66 -1.74
N ARG A 175 -11.69 10.02 -1.24
CA ARG A 175 -12.97 9.38 -1.59
C ARG A 175 -13.53 9.84 -2.93
N GLN A 176 -13.31 11.10 -3.31
CA GLN A 176 -14.00 11.76 -4.42
C GLN A 176 -13.08 12.13 -5.59
N ASN A 177 -11.91 11.51 -5.71
CA ASN A 177 -10.98 11.75 -6.81
C ASN A 177 -10.66 10.45 -7.57
N GLU A 178 -10.78 10.43 -8.90
CA GLU A 178 -10.46 9.23 -9.72
C GLU A 178 -9.00 9.17 -10.23
N LYS A 179 -8.22 10.24 -10.05
CA LYS A 179 -6.78 10.24 -10.35
C LYS A 179 -6.07 9.42 -9.28
N SER A 180 -5.64 8.24 -9.70
CA SER A 180 -4.94 7.29 -8.83
C SER A 180 -3.43 7.38 -8.93
N ILE A 181 -2.88 8.15 -9.88
CA ILE A 181 -1.44 8.20 -10.17
C ILE A 181 -0.95 9.64 -10.14
N TRP A 182 0.10 9.87 -9.37
CA TRP A 182 0.61 11.18 -9.02
C TRP A 182 2.11 11.24 -9.26
N LYS A 183 2.60 12.37 -9.77
CA LYS A 183 4.02 12.68 -9.77
C LYS A 183 4.33 13.41 -8.48
N THR A 184 5.31 12.92 -7.72
CA THR A 184 5.71 13.50 -6.44
C THR A 184 7.09 14.14 -6.53
N ASP A 185 7.48 14.79 -5.43
CA ASP A 185 8.73 15.51 -5.30
C ASP A 185 9.75 14.78 -4.40
N GLN A 186 10.87 15.45 -4.13
CA GLN A 186 11.92 14.92 -3.26
C GLN A 186 11.45 14.77 -1.79
N THR A 187 10.51 15.60 -1.34
CA THR A 187 10.00 15.58 0.03
C THR A 187 9.27 14.27 0.33
N VAL A 188 8.39 13.83 -0.58
CA VAL A 188 7.71 12.53 -0.47
C VAL A 188 8.73 11.39 -0.50
N ARG A 189 9.71 11.47 -1.42
CA ARG A 189 10.79 10.47 -1.51
C ARG A 189 11.56 10.34 -0.19
N ASP A 190 11.96 11.45 0.41
CA ASP A 190 12.70 11.45 1.67
C ASP A 190 11.89 10.86 2.82
N CYS A 191 10.57 11.06 2.82
CA CYS A 191 9.66 10.42 3.78
C CYS A 191 9.68 8.89 3.65
N PHE A 192 9.58 8.35 2.42
CA PHE A 192 9.71 6.90 2.18
C PHE A 192 11.09 6.35 2.55
N LEU A 193 12.17 7.10 2.35
CA LEU A 193 13.51 6.70 2.79
C LEU A 193 13.62 6.65 4.33
N ARG A 194 12.93 7.53 5.05
CA ARG A 194 12.85 7.46 6.52
C ARG A 194 12.00 6.29 6.99
N ILE A 195 10.89 6.00 6.30
CA ILE A 195 10.07 4.79 6.52
C ILE A 195 10.94 3.55 6.33
N ASN A 196 11.68 3.46 5.22
CA ASN A 196 12.64 2.40 4.94
C ASN A 196 13.59 2.17 6.11
N LYS A 197 14.18 3.24 6.66
CA LYS A 197 15.06 3.11 7.83
C LYS A 197 14.31 2.54 9.04
N ALA A 198 13.12 3.06 9.34
CA ALA A 198 12.32 2.63 10.49
C ALA A 198 11.95 1.14 10.43
N ILE A 199 11.51 0.63 9.28
CA ILE A 199 11.14 -0.78 9.12
C ILE A 199 12.34 -1.74 9.13
N ASN A 200 13.51 -1.31 8.64
CA ASN A 200 14.72 -2.14 8.65
C ASN A 200 15.34 -2.24 10.05
N THR A 201 15.14 -1.24 10.90
CA THR A 201 15.64 -1.23 12.29
C THR A 201 14.56 -1.58 13.31
N ASP A 202 13.36 -1.99 12.88
CA ASP A 202 12.31 -2.41 13.80
C ASP A 202 12.62 -3.80 14.36
N GLU A 203 12.62 -3.89 15.67
CA GLU A 203 12.80 -5.13 16.43
C GLU A 203 11.59 -5.29 17.34
N ASN A 204 10.64 -6.13 16.93
CA ASN A 204 9.41 -6.43 17.66
C ASN A 204 8.63 -5.16 18.07
N GLY A 205 8.45 -4.21 17.14
CA GLY A 205 7.69 -2.98 17.37
C GLY A 205 8.49 -1.84 18.02
N SER A 206 9.81 -1.98 18.17
CA SER A 206 10.67 -0.94 18.76
C SER A 206 10.61 0.42 18.03
N ASN A 207 10.17 0.46 16.75
CA ASN A 207 9.98 1.68 15.98
C ASN A 207 8.51 2.10 15.81
N ALA A 208 7.55 1.53 16.56
CA ALA A 208 6.13 1.87 16.44
C ALA A 208 5.85 3.38 16.45
N SER A 209 6.40 4.14 17.41
CA SER A 209 6.24 5.60 17.48
C SER A 209 6.82 6.31 16.25
N LYS A 210 7.99 5.86 15.76
CA LYS A 210 8.63 6.44 14.57
C LYS A 210 7.80 6.18 13.32
N ILE A 211 7.25 4.98 13.17
CA ILE A 211 6.37 4.61 12.07
C ILE A 211 5.11 5.48 12.09
N ARG A 212 4.45 5.61 13.26
CA ARG A 212 3.25 6.48 13.40
C ARG A 212 3.53 7.92 12.99
N LEU A 213 4.64 8.49 13.42
CA LEU A 213 5.03 9.86 13.05
C LEU A 213 5.28 9.99 11.54
N LEU A 214 5.97 9.02 10.94
CA LEU A 214 6.27 9.05 9.51
C LEU A 214 5.03 8.84 8.65
N VAL A 215 4.10 7.98 9.06
CA VAL A 215 2.82 7.81 8.35
C VAL A 215 1.98 9.09 8.44
N ASN A 216 1.88 9.71 9.61
CA ASN A 216 1.21 11.00 9.75
C ASN A 216 1.86 12.08 8.87
N TYR A 217 3.19 12.13 8.83
CA TYR A 217 3.90 13.07 7.96
C TYR A 217 3.64 12.78 6.48
N LEU A 218 3.61 11.51 6.07
CA LEU A 218 3.22 11.13 4.71
C LEU A 218 1.82 11.62 4.35
N LEU A 219 0.83 11.50 5.25
CA LEU A 219 -0.52 11.98 5.01
C LEU A 219 -0.59 13.50 4.83
N ILE A 220 0.25 14.27 5.55
CA ILE A 220 0.38 15.72 5.35
C ILE A 220 0.94 16.01 3.96
N LEU A 221 2.02 15.32 3.56
CA LEU A 221 2.60 15.50 2.22
C LEU A 221 1.63 15.13 1.10
N LEU A 222 0.80 14.11 1.32
CA LEU A 222 -0.27 13.75 0.39
C LEU A 222 -1.34 14.83 0.31
N LEU A 223 -1.76 15.40 1.44
CA LEU A 223 -2.71 16.51 1.45
C LEU A 223 -2.17 17.73 0.68
N ASP A 224 -0.90 18.09 0.89
CA ASP A 224 -0.26 19.20 0.17
C ASP A 224 -0.20 18.94 -1.34
N LEU A 225 0.21 17.74 -1.74
CA LEU A 225 0.24 17.30 -3.14
C LEU A 225 -1.16 17.40 -3.79
N LEU A 226 -2.16 16.86 -3.10
CA LEU A 226 -3.54 16.80 -3.58
C LEU A 226 -4.25 18.18 -3.57
N ASN A 227 -3.79 19.13 -2.77
CA ASN A 227 -4.30 20.50 -2.83
C ASN A 227 -3.60 21.35 -3.90
N THR A 228 -2.36 21.01 -4.26
CA THR A 228 -1.59 21.75 -5.27
C THR A 228 -2.00 21.39 -6.69
N ASP A 229 -2.28 20.11 -6.93
CA ASP A 229 -2.86 19.67 -8.19
C ASP A 229 -4.35 20.07 -8.23
N ASP A 230 -4.83 20.57 -9.38
CA ASP A 230 -6.25 20.87 -9.62
C ASP A 230 -7.10 19.59 -9.58
N VAL A 231 -7.39 19.14 -8.36
CA VAL A 231 -8.18 17.95 -8.07
C VAL A 231 -9.64 18.19 -8.44
N VAL A 232 -10.13 17.42 -9.40
CA VAL A 232 -11.56 17.32 -9.71
C VAL A 232 -12.22 16.39 -8.69
N LEU A 233 -13.19 16.92 -7.94
CA LEU A 233 -14.00 16.15 -7.00
C LEU A 233 -15.32 15.71 -7.65
N ASP A 234 -15.70 14.45 -7.48
CA ASP A 234 -16.98 13.91 -7.89
C ASP A 234 -17.64 13.14 -6.73
N GLU A 235 -18.75 13.68 -6.21
CA GLU A 235 -19.47 13.07 -5.09
C GLU A 235 -20.11 11.72 -5.44
N LYS A 236 -20.39 11.47 -6.73
CA LYS A 236 -20.95 10.19 -7.22
C LYS A 236 -20.00 9.03 -6.97
N LEU A 237 -18.74 9.32 -6.72
CA LEU A 237 -17.70 8.34 -6.39
C LEU A 237 -17.93 7.65 -5.05
N THR A 238 -18.75 8.25 -4.18
CA THR A 238 -19.17 7.71 -2.89
C THR A 238 -20.60 7.20 -2.86
N ASP A 239 -21.31 7.25 -3.99
CA ASP A 239 -22.70 6.81 -4.09
C ASP A 239 -22.83 5.28 -3.99
N SER A 240 -23.92 4.80 -3.40
CA SER A 240 -24.22 3.37 -3.30
C SER A 240 -24.35 2.72 -4.68
N SER A 241 -24.84 3.45 -5.69
CA SER A 241 -24.92 3.01 -7.08
C SER A 241 -23.56 2.69 -7.69
N ARG A 242 -22.47 3.30 -7.21
CA ARG A 242 -21.11 2.93 -7.63
C ARG A 242 -20.67 1.60 -7.05
N SER A 243 -21.19 1.22 -5.89
CA SER A 243 -20.97 -0.13 -5.35
C SER A 243 -21.57 -1.17 -6.29
N VAL A 244 -22.76 -0.94 -6.85
CA VAL A 244 -23.38 -1.85 -7.85
C VAL A 244 -22.60 -1.93 -9.17
N LYS A 245 -21.69 -0.98 -9.46
CA LYS A 245 -20.84 -1.06 -10.65
C LYS A 245 -19.59 -1.91 -10.42
N PHE A 246 -19.13 -2.02 -9.17
CA PHE A 246 -17.98 -2.84 -8.81
C PHE A 246 -18.38 -4.27 -8.46
N PHE A 247 -19.65 -4.50 -8.12
CA PHE A 247 -20.22 -5.74 -7.58
C PHE A 247 -21.58 -6.03 -8.19
#